data_AF-A0A1E7FTE6-F1
#
_entry.id   AF-A0A1E7FTE6-F1
#
_cell.length_a   1.000
_cell.length_b   1.000
_cell.length_c   1.000
_cell.angle_alpha   90.00
_cell.angle_beta   90.00
_cell.angle_gamma   90.00
#
_symmetry.space_group_name_H-M   'P 1'
#
loop_
_entity.id
_entity.type
_entity.pdbx_description
1 polymer ?
#
loop_
_entity_poly.entity_id
_entity_poly.type
_entity_poly.pdbx_seq_one_letter_code
_entity_poly.pdbx_strand_id
1 'polypeptide(L)'
;MSSYTISQIYAKALYDPHPTKTSTSQKQLAYALGYPMDWKVERKIIEEEVVDVEDDNDEDKDKDGNNKVKKLKRVIIKDRIHALGGKRNQTKYMWLHHEAAQKAAARFVGDIVQVMYDDEWWSATVLKKPKKKNGDEFFYSVLYHGDNATQEDIEEIDMRPGEDPAELAVTLGFDITWLASRKGSRYTITSPDEYIFNSKAAAMKHFKNLLKKAAKDDKNDGDGTSAAAKKNKKRKKKEDGKKAAEISSSDPPWRLDGHTFIGRKISYTFQHKASARRQIKIEQYGTIAGYIDESDTDKNGNPGFFSEKNGKPDNLFHISFEDNPGHPYAQYLLNNVDLEEYELVDLLLPQEEEKKTSAGGDGGGSAKKRRRRS
;
A
#
# COMPACT_ATOMS: atom_id res chain seq x y z
N MET A 1 -10.77 -30.32 -1.65
CA MET A 1 -11.61 -29.39 -2.42
C MET A 1 -10.71 -28.69 -3.43
N SER A 2 -10.98 -28.83 -4.73
CA SER A 2 -10.18 -28.15 -5.76
C SER A 2 -10.40 -26.64 -5.61
N SER A 3 -9.35 -25.89 -5.27
CA SER A 3 -9.42 -24.43 -5.16
C SER A 3 -9.46 -23.85 -6.57
N TYR A 4 -10.66 -23.55 -7.06
CA TYR A 4 -10.79 -22.79 -8.30
C TYR A 4 -10.16 -21.41 -8.11
N THR A 5 -9.32 -21.01 -9.05
CA THR A 5 -8.81 -19.64 -9.08
C THR A 5 -9.95 -18.67 -9.39
N ILE A 6 -9.80 -17.42 -8.97
CA ILE A 6 -10.78 -16.35 -9.21
C ILE A 6 -11.13 -16.26 -10.72
N SER A 7 -10.13 -16.36 -11.60
CA SER A 7 -10.32 -16.38 -13.05
C SER A 7 -11.14 -17.57 -13.54
N GLN A 8 -10.98 -18.76 -12.94
CA GLN A 8 -11.77 -19.95 -13.28
C GLN A 8 -13.23 -19.81 -12.84
N ILE A 9 -13.48 -19.14 -11.71
CA ILE A 9 -14.85 -18.86 -11.23
C ILE A 9 -15.58 -17.93 -12.22
N TYR A 10 -14.89 -16.90 -12.73
CA TYR A 10 -15.49 -15.95 -13.68
C TYR A 10 -15.62 -16.50 -15.09
N ALA A 11 -14.61 -17.22 -15.60
CA ALA A 11 -14.73 -17.92 -16.87
C ALA A 11 -15.92 -18.89 -16.85
N LYS A 12 -16.08 -19.63 -15.75
CA LYS A 12 -17.24 -20.50 -15.55
C LYS A 12 -18.54 -19.71 -15.58
N ALA A 13 -18.64 -18.58 -14.86
CA ALA A 13 -19.86 -17.77 -14.86
C ALA A 13 -20.20 -17.19 -16.25
N LEU A 14 -19.21 -16.77 -17.03
CA LEU A 14 -19.41 -16.21 -18.36
C LEU A 14 -19.98 -17.25 -19.34
N TYR A 15 -19.38 -18.43 -19.35
CA TYR A 15 -19.74 -19.52 -20.27
C TYR A 15 -20.84 -20.45 -19.73
N ASP A 16 -21.35 -20.22 -18.52
CA ASP A 16 -22.46 -21.01 -17.98
C ASP A 16 -23.75 -20.64 -18.75
N PRO A 17 -24.33 -21.55 -19.55
CA PRO A 17 -25.57 -21.26 -20.26
C PRO A 17 -26.76 -21.21 -19.31
N HIS A 18 -26.64 -21.70 -18.06
CA HIS A 18 -27.77 -21.82 -17.12
C HIS A 18 -28.27 -20.47 -16.60
N PRO A 19 -29.56 -20.37 -16.23
CA PRO A 19 -30.09 -19.15 -15.62
C PRO A 19 -29.45 -18.89 -14.26
N THR A 20 -29.15 -17.63 -13.97
CA THR A 20 -28.63 -17.23 -12.65
C THR A 20 -29.76 -17.18 -11.63
N LYS A 21 -29.76 -18.10 -10.66
CA LYS A 21 -30.82 -18.22 -9.64
C LYS A 21 -30.53 -17.49 -8.32
N THR A 22 -29.27 -17.19 -8.03
CA THR A 22 -28.85 -16.64 -6.73
C THR A 22 -28.19 -15.28 -6.91
N SER A 23 -28.25 -14.44 -5.88
CA SER A 23 -27.57 -13.13 -5.93
C SER A 23 -26.05 -13.27 -6.15
N THR A 24 -25.45 -14.36 -5.69
CA THR A 24 -24.02 -14.62 -5.87
C THR A 24 -23.70 -14.93 -7.34
N SER A 25 -24.47 -15.80 -8.00
CA SER A 25 -24.23 -16.10 -9.42
C SER A 25 -24.53 -14.90 -10.32
N GLN A 26 -25.52 -14.07 -9.96
CA GLN A 26 -25.79 -12.82 -10.67
C GLN A 26 -24.64 -11.81 -10.57
N LYS A 27 -24.00 -11.67 -9.39
CA LYS A 27 -22.82 -10.82 -9.19
C LYS A 27 -21.59 -11.37 -9.91
N GLN A 28 -21.37 -12.69 -9.85
CA GLN A 28 -20.27 -13.35 -10.54
C GLN A 28 -20.38 -13.18 -12.05
N LEU A 29 -21.58 -13.33 -12.61
CA LEU A 29 -21.83 -13.08 -14.03
C LEU A 29 -21.65 -11.60 -14.37
N ALA A 30 -22.15 -10.68 -13.54
CA ALA A 30 -21.96 -9.24 -13.74
C ALA A 30 -20.47 -8.88 -13.83
N TYR A 31 -19.68 -9.38 -12.88
CA TYR A 31 -18.25 -9.16 -12.83
C TYR A 31 -17.52 -9.81 -14.01
N ALA A 32 -17.89 -11.04 -14.38
CA ALA A 32 -17.33 -11.72 -15.54
C ALA A 32 -17.61 -11.01 -16.88
N LEU A 33 -18.71 -10.24 -16.94
CA LEU A 33 -19.06 -9.38 -18.07
C LEU A 33 -18.40 -7.99 -18.03
N GLY A 34 -17.59 -7.70 -17.01
CA GLY A 34 -16.88 -6.43 -16.83
C GLY A 34 -17.71 -5.34 -16.15
N TYR A 35 -18.80 -5.67 -15.44
CA TYR A 35 -19.59 -4.70 -14.68
C TYR A 35 -19.08 -4.51 -13.25
N PRO A 36 -19.38 -3.35 -12.60
CA PRO A 36 -19.01 -3.10 -11.20
C PRO A 36 -19.54 -4.16 -10.21
N MET A 37 -18.83 -4.36 -9.08
CA MET A 37 -19.13 -5.43 -8.10
C MET A 37 -20.49 -5.31 -7.40
N ASP A 38 -21.05 -4.12 -7.36
CA ASP A 38 -22.37 -3.85 -6.80
C ASP A 38 -23.50 -4.16 -7.80
N TRP A 39 -23.18 -4.38 -9.08
CA TRP A 39 -24.16 -4.73 -10.11
C TRP A 39 -24.51 -6.22 -10.09
N LYS A 40 -25.66 -6.55 -10.66
CA LYS A 40 -26.14 -7.94 -10.80
C LYS A 40 -26.65 -8.18 -12.21
N VAL A 41 -26.40 -9.36 -12.77
CA VAL A 41 -26.97 -9.78 -14.06
C VAL A 41 -27.85 -11.00 -13.85
N GLU A 42 -29.15 -10.84 -14.08
CA GLU A 42 -30.14 -11.92 -14.08
C GLU A 42 -30.23 -12.52 -15.50
N ARG A 43 -29.63 -13.70 -15.69
CA ARG A 43 -29.70 -14.48 -16.94
C ARG A 43 -30.94 -15.36 -16.99
N LYS A 44 -31.71 -15.26 -18.07
CA LYS A 44 -32.82 -16.15 -18.41
C LYS A 44 -32.58 -16.83 -19.75
N ILE A 45 -32.80 -18.13 -19.80
CA ILE A 45 -32.83 -18.88 -21.04
C ILE A 45 -34.28 -18.97 -21.51
N ILE A 46 -34.51 -18.66 -22.77
CA ILE A 46 -35.78 -18.87 -23.44
C ILE A 46 -35.52 -19.79 -24.63
N GLU A 47 -36.24 -20.91 -24.69
CA GLU A 47 -36.28 -21.76 -25.88
C GLU A 47 -37.39 -21.23 -26.79
N GLU A 48 -37.02 -20.79 -27.98
CA GLU A 48 -37.96 -20.34 -29.00
C GLU A 48 -37.98 -21.37 -30.13
N GLU A 49 -39.18 -21.84 -30.51
CA GLU A 49 -39.34 -22.68 -31.70
C GLU A 49 -39.29 -21.78 -32.92
N VAL A 50 -38.23 -21.90 -33.69
CA VAL A 50 -38.10 -21.24 -34.99
C VAL A 50 -38.51 -22.25 -36.06
N VAL A 51 -39.47 -21.85 -36.88
CA VAL A 51 -39.84 -22.59 -38.06
C VAL A 51 -38.84 -22.23 -39.14
N ASP A 52 -37.93 -23.16 -39.44
CA ASP A 52 -37.03 -23.00 -40.56
C ASP A 52 -37.78 -23.47 -41.80
N VAL A 53 -38.15 -22.51 -42.65
CA VAL A 53 -38.71 -22.80 -43.96
C VAL A 53 -37.50 -22.95 -44.88
N GLU A 54 -37.02 -24.18 -45.03
CA GLU A 54 -35.97 -24.48 -46.01
C GLU A 54 -36.55 -24.18 -47.41
N ASP A 55 -36.07 -23.11 -48.04
CA ASP A 55 -36.42 -22.72 -49.42
C ASP A 55 -35.79 -23.72 -50.40
N ASP A 56 -36.65 -24.36 -51.20
CA ASP A 56 -36.41 -24.83 -52.56
C ASP A 56 -35.35 -25.92 -52.83
N ASN A 57 -35.38 -27.04 -52.10
CA ASN A 57 -34.91 -28.31 -52.67
C ASN A 57 -36.10 -29.27 -52.86
N ASP A 58 -36.50 -29.44 -54.13
CA ASP A 58 -37.70 -30.17 -54.59
C ASP A 58 -37.72 -31.69 -54.30
N GLU A 59 -36.70 -32.23 -53.63
CA GLU A 59 -36.55 -33.69 -53.43
C GLU A 59 -37.19 -34.23 -52.14
N ASP A 60 -37.69 -33.39 -51.24
CA ASP A 60 -38.17 -33.79 -49.90
C ASP A 60 -39.64 -33.40 -49.61
N LYS A 61 -40.50 -33.41 -50.64
CA LYS A 61 -41.96 -33.30 -50.48
C LYS A 61 -42.54 -34.63 -49.96
N ASP A 62 -43.44 -34.56 -49.00
CA ASP A 62 -44.20 -35.74 -48.57
C ASP A 62 -45.17 -36.21 -49.69
N LYS A 63 -45.75 -37.41 -49.53
CA LYS A 63 -46.63 -38.02 -50.56
C LYS A 63 -47.86 -37.18 -50.90
N ASP A 64 -48.17 -36.18 -50.09
CA ASP A 64 -49.32 -35.28 -50.25
C ASP A 64 -48.91 -33.89 -50.77
N GLY A 65 -47.62 -33.67 -51.07
CA GLY A 65 -47.10 -32.44 -51.67
C GLY A 65 -46.92 -31.27 -50.70
N ASN A 66 -46.94 -31.51 -49.39
CA ASN A 66 -46.70 -30.49 -48.37
C ASN A 66 -45.20 -30.38 -48.04
N ASN A 67 -44.75 -29.15 -47.81
CA ASN A 67 -43.39 -28.90 -47.34
C ASN A 67 -43.24 -29.41 -45.89
N LYS A 68 -42.21 -30.23 -45.68
CA LYS A 68 -41.88 -30.80 -44.38
C LYS A 68 -41.37 -29.71 -43.45
N VAL A 69 -42.24 -29.20 -42.58
CA VAL A 69 -41.88 -28.15 -41.63
C VAL A 69 -40.95 -28.72 -40.54
N LYS A 70 -39.67 -28.34 -40.58
CA LYS A 70 -38.69 -28.69 -39.55
C LYS A 70 -38.71 -27.63 -38.46
N LYS A 71 -39.23 -28.00 -37.28
CA LYS A 71 -39.18 -27.14 -36.09
C LYS A 71 -37.79 -27.22 -35.47
N LEU A 72 -37.04 -26.13 -35.51
CA LEU A 72 -35.78 -26.01 -34.80
C LEU A 72 -36.01 -25.28 -33.47
N LYS A 73 -35.41 -25.78 -32.39
CA LYS A 73 -35.40 -25.08 -31.10
C LYS A 73 -34.17 -24.19 -31.04
N ARG A 74 -34.37 -22.88 -30.93
CA ARG A 74 -33.30 -21.91 -30.71
C ARG A 74 -33.25 -21.53 -29.25
N VAL A 75 -32.07 -21.64 -28.65
CA VAL A 75 -31.83 -21.21 -27.27
C VAL A 75 -31.42 -19.73 -27.30
N ILE A 76 -32.22 -18.87 -26.67
CA ILE A 76 -31.96 -17.42 -26.56
C ILE A 76 -31.61 -17.10 -25.11
N ILE A 77 -30.45 -16.49 -24.92
CA ILE A 77 -30.01 -15.98 -23.62
C ILE A 77 -30.44 -14.52 -23.51
N LYS A 78 -31.25 -14.20 -22.49
CA LYS A 78 -31.64 -12.84 -22.15
C LYS A 78 -31.04 -12.48 -20.79
N ASP A 79 -30.11 -11.54 -20.80
CA ASP A 79 -29.47 -11.03 -19.61
C ASP A 79 -30.11 -9.69 -19.21
N ARG A 80 -30.54 -9.61 -17.94
CA ARG A 80 -31.09 -8.38 -17.35
C ARG A 80 -30.09 -7.80 -16.37
N ILE A 81 -29.67 -6.56 -16.63
CA ILE A 81 -28.63 -5.88 -15.86
C ILE A 81 -29.28 -4.99 -14.80
N HIS A 82 -28.88 -5.17 -13.55
CA HIS A 82 -29.29 -4.37 -12.41
C HIS A 82 -28.12 -3.50 -11.98
N ALA A 83 -28.07 -2.27 -12.49
CA ALA A 83 -27.11 -1.24 -12.08
C ALA A 83 -27.62 -0.53 -10.83
N LEU A 84 -26.86 -0.55 -9.72
CA LEU A 84 -27.16 0.23 -8.53
C LEU A 84 -26.63 1.67 -8.70
N GLY A 85 -27.31 2.46 -9.53
CA GLY A 85 -26.95 3.85 -9.77
C GLY A 85 -27.68 4.82 -8.84
N GLY A 86 -27.12 5.12 -7.66
CA GLY A 86 -27.62 6.22 -6.81
C GLY A 86 -27.33 6.08 -5.32
N LYS A 87 -27.48 7.20 -4.58
CA LYS A 87 -27.39 7.27 -3.10
C LYS A 87 -28.05 6.04 -2.48
N ARG A 88 -27.42 5.44 -1.45
CA ARG A 88 -27.67 4.15 -0.76
C ARG A 88 -29.12 3.62 -0.61
N ASN A 89 -30.16 4.41 -0.88
CA ASN A 89 -31.57 4.05 -0.74
C ASN A 89 -32.44 4.24 -2.00
N GLN A 90 -31.87 4.49 -3.19
CA GLN A 90 -32.64 4.49 -4.45
C GLN A 90 -32.30 3.28 -5.31
N THR A 91 -33.07 2.19 -5.16
CA THR A 91 -33.08 1.05 -6.08
C THR A 91 -33.84 1.40 -7.36
N LYS A 92 -33.32 2.34 -8.16
CA LYS A 92 -33.87 2.60 -9.48
C LYS A 92 -33.21 1.66 -10.49
N TYR A 93 -33.83 0.50 -10.70
CA TYR A 93 -33.40 -0.44 -11.73
C TYR A 93 -33.52 0.21 -13.11
N MET A 94 -32.38 0.39 -13.79
CA MET A 94 -32.35 0.88 -15.17
C MET A 94 -32.11 -0.27 -16.13
N TRP A 95 -32.91 -0.31 -17.20
CA TRP A 95 -32.76 -1.27 -18.29
C TRP A 95 -31.64 -0.78 -19.20
N LEU A 96 -30.57 -1.55 -19.31
CA LEU A 96 -29.44 -1.24 -20.18
C LEU A 96 -29.19 -2.43 -21.09
N HIS A 97 -29.02 -2.17 -22.39
CA HIS A 97 -28.39 -3.12 -23.30
C HIS A 97 -26.94 -3.34 -22.87
N HIS A 98 -26.36 -4.51 -23.12
CA HIS A 98 -24.96 -4.83 -22.75
C HIS A 98 -23.98 -3.75 -23.19
N GLU A 99 -24.11 -3.25 -24.42
CA GLU A 99 -23.25 -2.18 -24.93
C GLU A 99 -23.41 -0.88 -24.13
N ALA A 100 -24.64 -0.51 -23.77
CA ALA A 100 -24.92 0.67 -22.95
C ALA A 100 -24.44 0.49 -21.50
N ALA A 101 -24.56 -0.72 -20.97
CA ALA A 101 -24.09 -1.11 -19.65
C ALA A 101 -22.56 -1.11 -19.57
N GLN A 102 -21.87 -1.60 -20.59
CA GLN A 102 -20.41 -1.55 -20.69
C GLN A 102 -19.92 -0.11 -20.82
N LYS A 103 -20.59 0.72 -21.64
CA LYS A 103 -20.30 2.16 -21.73
C LYS A 103 -20.59 2.91 -20.42
N ALA A 104 -21.54 2.43 -19.60
CA ALA A 104 -21.83 3.00 -18.29
C ALA A 104 -20.84 2.52 -17.22
N ALA A 105 -20.45 1.25 -17.24
CA ALA A 105 -19.44 0.62 -16.38
C ALA A 105 -18.04 1.20 -16.62
N ALA A 106 -17.71 1.54 -17.86
CA ALA A 106 -16.47 2.23 -18.23
C ALA A 106 -16.32 3.63 -17.58
N ARG A 107 -17.31 4.09 -16.80
CA ARG A 107 -17.23 5.30 -15.98
C ARG A 107 -16.73 4.94 -14.58
N PHE A 108 -15.48 4.48 -14.49
CA PHE A 108 -14.77 4.23 -13.23
C PHE A 108 -14.58 5.49 -12.35
N VAL A 109 -15.14 6.65 -12.71
CA VAL A 109 -14.89 7.91 -12.00
C VAL A 109 -15.44 7.84 -10.58
N GLY A 110 -14.56 7.95 -9.60
CA GLY A 110 -14.85 7.83 -8.19
C GLY A 110 -14.60 6.43 -7.60
N ASP A 111 -14.34 5.42 -8.44
CA ASP A 111 -14.05 4.08 -7.96
C ASP A 111 -12.67 4.00 -7.30
N ILE A 112 -12.59 3.18 -6.26
CA ILE A 112 -11.33 2.82 -5.61
C ILE A 112 -10.73 1.67 -6.42
N VAL A 113 -9.52 1.91 -6.90
CA VAL A 113 -8.73 1.02 -7.72
C VAL A 113 -7.37 0.81 -7.07
N GLN A 114 -6.70 -0.28 -7.41
CA GLN A 114 -5.28 -0.43 -7.14
C GLN A 114 -4.52 -0.21 -8.44
N VAL A 115 -3.46 0.59 -8.37
CA VAL A 115 -2.60 0.89 -9.51
C VAL A 115 -1.22 0.32 -9.26
N MET A 116 -0.68 -0.40 -10.22
CA MET A 116 0.66 -0.97 -10.17
C MET A 116 1.69 0.14 -10.35
N TYR A 117 2.61 0.25 -9.40
CA TYR A 117 3.68 1.22 -9.41
C TYR A 117 4.89 0.66 -8.66
N ASP A 118 6.00 0.50 -9.37
CA ASP A 118 7.26 -0.07 -8.84
C ASP A 118 7.09 -1.51 -8.32
N ASP A 119 6.39 -2.34 -9.11
CA ASP A 119 6.02 -3.73 -8.77
C ASP A 119 5.14 -3.89 -7.51
N GLU A 120 4.65 -2.78 -6.95
CA GLU A 120 3.71 -2.74 -5.82
C GLU A 120 2.35 -2.19 -6.24
N TRP A 121 1.29 -2.63 -5.56
CA TRP A 121 -0.09 -2.18 -5.83
C TRP A 121 -0.52 -1.11 -4.84
N TRP A 122 -0.85 0.08 -5.35
CA TRP A 122 -1.19 1.26 -4.57
C TRP A 122 -2.67 1.60 -4.69
N SER A 123 -3.34 1.88 -3.57
CA SER A 123 -4.73 2.33 -3.57
C SER A 123 -4.87 3.74 -4.14
N ALA A 124 -5.77 3.92 -5.10
CA ALA A 124 -6.05 5.19 -5.73
C ALA A 124 -7.56 5.33 -6.04
N THR A 125 -7.99 6.57 -6.29
CA THR A 125 -9.34 6.87 -6.80
C THR A 125 -9.24 7.42 -8.21
N VAL A 126 -10.04 6.90 -9.14
CA VAL A 126 -10.09 7.42 -10.51
C VAL A 126 -10.79 8.78 -10.52
N LEU A 127 -10.10 9.82 -10.97
CA LEU A 127 -10.55 11.22 -10.94
C LEU A 127 -11.35 11.63 -12.17
N LYS A 128 -10.99 11.13 -13.35
CA LYS A 128 -11.52 11.59 -14.63
C LYS A 128 -12.00 10.41 -15.46
N LYS A 129 -12.96 10.68 -16.36
CA LYS A 129 -13.38 9.69 -17.35
C LYS A 129 -12.17 9.30 -18.20
N PRO A 130 -12.04 8.01 -18.58
CA PRO A 130 -10.92 7.58 -19.38
C PRO A 130 -10.85 8.35 -20.69
N LYS A 131 -9.64 8.77 -21.06
CA LYS A 131 -9.37 9.39 -22.36
C LYS A 131 -9.02 8.28 -23.36
N LYS A 132 -9.69 8.28 -24.51
CA LYS A 132 -9.37 7.40 -25.64
C LYS A 132 -8.32 8.11 -26.49
N LYS A 133 -7.09 7.59 -26.58
CA LYS A 133 -5.97 8.25 -27.27
C LYS A 133 -5.74 7.68 -28.67
N ASN A 134 -5.72 6.35 -28.82
CA ASN A 134 -5.56 5.62 -30.08
C ASN A 134 -6.30 4.28 -30.01
N GLY A 135 -7.10 3.90 -31.01
CA GLY A 135 -7.73 2.56 -31.02
C GLY A 135 -8.55 2.30 -29.75
N ASP A 136 -8.57 1.06 -29.24
CA ASP A 136 -9.33 0.65 -28.04
C ASP A 136 -8.56 0.80 -26.70
N GLU A 137 -7.53 1.62 -26.66
CA GLU A 137 -6.78 1.91 -25.43
C GLU A 137 -7.46 3.01 -24.59
N PHE A 138 -7.67 2.72 -23.31
CA PHE A 138 -8.23 3.65 -22.33
C PHE A 138 -7.16 4.07 -21.33
N PHE A 139 -7.06 5.39 -21.12
CA PHE A 139 -6.12 6.00 -20.20
C PHE A 139 -6.86 6.69 -19.06
N TYR A 140 -6.45 6.41 -17.83
CA TYR A 140 -7.10 6.88 -16.62
C TYR A 140 -6.27 7.97 -15.92
N SER A 141 -6.96 8.83 -15.16
CA SER A 141 -6.31 9.74 -14.22
C SER A 141 -6.72 9.34 -12.81
N VAL A 142 -5.76 9.13 -11.91
CA VAL A 142 -6.01 8.66 -10.55
C VAL A 142 -5.44 9.61 -9.50
N LEU A 143 -5.97 9.54 -8.28
CA LEU A 143 -5.47 10.17 -7.06
C LEU A 143 -5.04 9.08 -6.08
N TYR A 144 -3.75 9.01 -5.77
CA TYR A 144 -3.24 8.06 -4.79
C TYR A 144 -3.64 8.46 -3.37
N HIS A 145 -4.16 7.50 -2.60
CA HIS A 145 -4.55 7.74 -1.20
C HIS A 145 -3.35 7.91 -0.27
N GLY A 146 -2.15 7.54 -0.73
CA GLY A 146 -0.93 7.60 0.06
C GLY A 146 -0.47 9.02 0.31
N ASP A 147 -0.29 9.79 -0.74
CA ASP A 147 0.37 11.09 -0.72
C ASP A 147 -0.48 12.19 -1.36
N ASN A 148 -1.73 11.86 -1.73
CA ASN A 148 -2.61 12.72 -2.53
C ASN A 148 -1.98 13.13 -3.88
N ALA A 149 -0.99 12.39 -4.37
CA ALA A 149 -0.42 12.63 -5.69
C ALA A 149 -1.43 12.20 -6.76
N THR A 150 -1.46 12.94 -7.86
CA THR A 150 -2.24 12.58 -9.03
C THR A 150 -1.33 12.07 -10.13
N GLN A 151 -1.80 11.06 -10.86
CA GLN A 151 -1.14 10.56 -12.05
C GLN A 151 -2.14 10.49 -13.18
N GLU A 152 -1.75 11.02 -14.34
CA GLU A 152 -2.52 10.95 -15.58
C GLU A 152 -1.92 9.88 -16.50
N ASP A 153 -2.71 9.49 -17.50
CA ASP A 153 -2.34 8.54 -18.54
C ASP A 153 -1.91 7.16 -18.03
N ILE A 154 -2.63 6.62 -17.02
CA ILE A 154 -2.45 5.24 -16.55
C ILE A 154 -3.21 4.29 -17.47
N GLU A 155 -2.55 3.23 -17.93
CA GLU A 155 -3.16 2.19 -18.76
C GLU A 155 -4.03 1.25 -17.93
N GLU A 156 -5.06 0.68 -18.55
CA GLU A 156 -5.96 -0.26 -17.87
C GLU A 156 -5.24 -1.50 -17.33
N ILE A 157 -4.17 -1.96 -17.98
CA ILE A 157 -3.36 -3.11 -17.56
C ILE A 157 -2.62 -2.88 -16.23
N ASP A 158 -2.32 -1.61 -15.91
CA ASP A 158 -1.69 -1.20 -14.66
C ASP A 158 -2.72 -0.98 -13.55
N MET A 159 -3.99 -1.25 -13.81
CA MET A 159 -5.08 -1.06 -12.87
C MET A 159 -5.72 -2.40 -12.54
N ARG A 160 -6.16 -2.54 -11.30
CA ARG A 160 -7.07 -3.60 -10.89
C ARG A 160 -8.14 -3.05 -9.95
N PRO A 161 -9.28 -3.74 -9.81
CA PRO A 161 -10.29 -3.35 -8.84
C PRO A 161 -9.68 -3.23 -7.45
N GLY A 162 -10.06 -2.17 -6.72
CA GLY A 162 -9.61 -1.96 -5.35
C GLY A 162 -10.08 -3.10 -4.43
N GLU A 163 -9.30 -3.39 -3.38
CA GLU A 163 -9.76 -4.26 -2.30
C GLU A 163 -10.94 -3.58 -1.59
N ASP A 164 -12.05 -4.31 -1.35
CA ASP A 164 -13.16 -3.80 -0.57
C ASP A 164 -12.65 -3.47 0.85
N PRO A 165 -12.76 -2.20 1.30
CA PRO A 165 -12.23 -1.80 2.60
C PRO A 165 -12.83 -2.60 3.77
N ALA A 166 -14.09 -3.04 3.66
CA ALA A 166 -14.74 -3.83 4.70
C ALA A 166 -14.20 -5.27 4.75
N GLU A 167 -14.01 -5.90 3.59
CA GLU A 167 -13.41 -7.25 3.51
C GLU A 167 -11.95 -7.22 4.00
N LEU A 168 -11.21 -6.17 3.66
CA LEU A 168 -9.85 -5.97 4.16
C LEU A 168 -9.83 -5.79 5.69
N ALA A 169 -10.80 -5.08 6.27
CA ALA A 169 -10.90 -4.95 7.72
C ALA A 169 -11.18 -6.31 8.39
N VAL A 170 -12.09 -7.11 7.80
CA VAL A 170 -12.42 -8.45 8.28
C VAL A 170 -11.21 -9.38 8.25
N THR A 171 -10.44 -9.38 7.15
CA THR A 171 -9.20 -10.19 7.05
C THR A 171 -8.13 -9.75 8.05
N LEU A 172 -8.13 -8.48 8.45
CA LEU A 172 -7.24 -7.98 9.52
C LEU A 172 -7.72 -8.33 10.95
N GLY A 173 -8.93 -8.90 11.09
CA GLY A 173 -9.50 -9.33 12.37
C GLY A 173 -10.42 -8.31 13.03
N PHE A 174 -10.90 -7.33 12.27
CA PHE A 174 -11.95 -6.40 12.70
C PHE A 174 -13.34 -6.91 12.25
N ASP A 175 -14.40 -6.30 12.75
CA ASP A 175 -15.75 -6.60 12.26
C ASP A 175 -16.06 -5.84 10.95
N ILE A 176 -17.18 -6.16 10.30
CA ILE A 176 -17.60 -5.59 9.00
C ILE A 176 -17.94 -4.10 9.04
N THR A 177 -18.10 -3.50 10.22
CA THR A 177 -18.38 -2.06 10.35
C THR A 177 -17.10 -1.22 10.31
N TRP A 178 -15.93 -1.86 10.41
CA TRP A 178 -14.64 -1.21 10.23
C TRP A 178 -14.25 -1.19 8.75
N LEU A 179 -13.45 -0.20 8.36
CA LEU A 179 -12.89 -0.09 7.03
C LEU A 179 -11.37 -0.12 7.12
N ALA A 180 -10.70 -0.83 6.23
CA ALA A 180 -9.24 -0.83 6.11
C ALA A 180 -8.84 -0.46 4.69
N SER A 181 -7.75 0.29 4.53
CA SER A 181 -7.11 0.51 3.24
C SER A 181 -5.61 0.27 3.35
N ARG A 182 -5.00 -0.22 2.28
CA ARG A 182 -3.53 -0.33 2.17
C ARG A 182 -2.94 0.97 1.63
N LYS A 183 -1.84 1.37 2.24
CA LYS A 183 -0.99 2.50 1.83
C LYS A 183 0.46 1.97 1.76
N GLY A 184 0.82 1.40 0.61
CA GLY A 184 2.04 0.62 0.44
C GLY A 184 2.04 -0.60 1.38
N SER A 185 3.10 -0.76 2.16
CA SER A 185 3.23 -1.82 3.19
C SER A 185 2.42 -1.57 4.47
N ARG A 186 1.85 -0.38 4.65
CA ARG A 186 1.12 0.01 5.87
C ARG A 186 -0.39 -0.05 5.66
N TYR A 187 -1.13 -0.21 6.75
CA TYR A 187 -2.59 -0.18 6.75
C TYR A 187 -3.11 1.08 7.45
N THR A 188 -4.10 1.71 6.84
CA THR A 188 -4.93 2.73 7.47
C THR A 188 -6.26 2.08 7.82
N ILE A 189 -6.64 2.11 9.10
CA ILE A 189 -7.85 1.45 9.60
C ILE A 189 -8.77 2.52 10.18
N THR A 190 -10.01 2.57 9.70
CA THR A 190 -11.04 3.53 10.14
C THR A 190 -12.10 2.79 10.93
N SER A 191 -12.37 3.26 12.14
CA SER A 191 -13.39 2.67 13.01
C SER A 191 -14.80 3.18 12.67
N PRO A 192 -15.86 2.55 13.21
CA PRO A 192 -17.25 2.95 12.95
C PRO A 192 -17.60 4.35 13.46
N ASP A 193 -16.83 4.84 14.44
CA ASP A 193 -16.87 6.19 14.99
C ASP A 193 -15.91 7.17 14.29
N GLU A 194 -15.46 6.82 13.08
CA GLU A 194 -14.62 7.65 12.18
C GLU A 194 -13.20 7.97 12.69
N TYR A 195 -12.71 7.29 13.73
CA TYR A 195 -11.30 7.41 14.13
C TYR A 195 -10.40 6.65 13.17
N ILE A 196 -9.33 7.33 12.73
CA ILE A 196 -8.35 6.79 11.79
C ILE A 196 -7.11 6.35 12.55
N PHE A 197 -6.70 5.11 12.34
CA PHE A 197 -5.52 4.49 12.95
C PHE A 197 -4.48 4.14 11.88
N ASN A 198 -3.25 4.59 12.09
CA ASN A 198 -2.11 4.30 11.21
C ASN A 198 -1.39 2.98 11.54
N SER A 199 -1.89 2.21 12.52
CA SER A 199 -1.33 0.90 12.87
C SER A 199 -2.41 -0.07 13.30
N LYS A 200 -2.26 -1.33 12.88
CA LYS A 200 -3.14 -2.45 13.28
C LYS A 200 -3.20 -2.61 14.80
N ALA A 201 -2.06 -2.49 15.49
CA ALA A 201 -2.00 -2.66 16.94
C ALA A 201 -2.83 -1.60 17.69
N ALA A 202 -2.75 -0.33 17.26
CA ALA A 202 -3.53 0.76 17.86
C ALA A 202 -5.04 0.56 17.62
N ALA A 203 -5.43 0.25 16.38
CA ALA A 203 -6.81 -0.04 16.02
C ALA A 203 -7.36 -1.22 16.82
N MET A 204 -6.62 -2.33 16.93
CA MET A 204 -7.04 -3.51 17.71
C MET A 204 -7.21 -3.22 19.20
N LYS A 205 -6.37 -2.34 19.77
CA LYS A 205 -6.53 -1.90 21.16
C LYS A 205 -7.83 -1.12 21.34
N HIS A 206 -8.15 -0.23 20.41
CA HIS A 206 -9.42 0.52 20.41
C HIS A 206 -10.61 -0.42 20.27
N PHE A 207 -10.56 -1.32 19.30
CA PHE A 207 -11.58 -2.34 19.05
C PHE A 207 -11.88 -3.20 20.29
N LYS A 208 -10.85 -3.72 20.97
CA LYS A 208 -11.02 -4.48 22.22
C LYS A 208 -11.64 -3.66 23.35
N ASN A 209 -11.39 -2.35 23.41
CA ASN A 209 -12.00 -1.48 24.40
C ASN A 209 -13.48 -1.26 24.12
N LEU A 210 -13.88 -1.10 22.85
CA LEU A 210 -15.28 -1.02 22.44
C LEU A 210 -16.04 -2.31 22.80
N LEU A 211 -15.47 -3.48 22.50
CA LEU A 211 -16.07 -4.77 22.89
C LEU A 211 -16.24 -4.91 24.41
N LYS A 212 -15.26 -4.47 25.20
CA LYS A 212 -15.37 -4.47 26.67
C LYS A 212 -16.40 -3.48 27.21
N LYS A 213 -16.60 -2.36 26.53
CA LYS A 213 -17.61 -1.36 26.91
C LYS A 213 -19.02 -1.90 26.64
N ALA A 214 -19.25 -2.43 25.43
CA ALA A 214 -20.51 -3.09 25.08
C ALA A 214 -20.88 -4.21 26.07
N ALA A 215 -19.92 -5.07 26.42
CA ALA A 215 -20.16 -6.16 27.38
C ALA A 215 -20.42 -5.71 28.84
N LYS A 216 -20.11 -4.45 29.20
CA LYS A 216 -20.43 -3.88 30.52
C LYS A 216 -21.82 -3.26 30.53
N ASP A 217 -22.20 -2.60 29.44
CA ASP A 217 -23.50 -1.96 29.32
C ASP A 217 -24.61 -3.02 29.36
N ASP A 218 -24.41 -4.19 28.75
CA ASP A 218 -25.34 -5.34 28.84
C ASP A 218 -25.52 -5.92 30.26
N LYS A 219 -24.60 -5.66 31.19
CA LYS A 219 -24.67 -6.17 32.57
C LYS A 219 -25.33 -5.22 33.55
N ASN A 220 -25.64 -3.99 33.16
CA ASN A 220 -26.11 -2.96 34.08
C ASN A 220 -27.64 -2.78 34.09
N ASP A 221 -28.36 -3.45 33.20
CA ASP A 221 -29.84 -3.42 33.13
C ASP A 221 -30.50 -4.64 33.78
N GLY A 222 -29.71 -5.53 34.37
CA GLY A 222 -30.20 -6.67 35.14
C GLY A 222 -29.92 -6.50 36.64
N ASP A 223 -31.00 -6.25 37.38
CA ASP A 223 -31.14 -6.45 38.82
C ASP A 223 -30.90 -5.23 39.73
N GLY A 224 -31.95 -4.43 39.86
CA GLY A 224 -32.22 -3.73 41.10
C GLY A 224 -32.75 -4.71 42.15
N THR A 225 -31.86 -5.31 42.94
CA THR A 225 -32.21 -5.75 44.30
C THR A 225 -31.04 -5.61 45.28
N SER A 226 -31.15 -4.56 46.10
CA SER A 226 -30.61 -4.29 47.43
C SER A 226 -29.54 -5.17 48.11
N ALA A 227 -28.64 -4.45 48.78
CA ALA A 227 -28.18 -4.63 50.17
C ALA A 227 -26.74 -5.14 50.41
N ALA A 228 -25.87 -4.15 50.65
CA ALA A 228 -24.99 -4.05 51.81
C ALA A 228 -24.18 -5.29 52.25
N ALA A 229 -22.88 -5.29 51.93
CA ALA A 229 -21.85 -5.71 52.88
C ALA A 229 -20.43 -5.34 52.45
N LYS A 230 -19.87 -4.34 53.15
CA LYS A 230 -18.56 -4.39 53.83
C LYS A 230 -17.26 -4.60 53.02
N LYS A 231 -16.37 -3.64 53.35
CA LYS A 231 -14.94 -3.77 53.69
C LYS A 231 -13.91 -3.50 52.58
N ASN A 232 -13.35 -2.30 52.70
CA ASN A 232 -11.92 -2.04 52.94
C ASN A 232 -10.91 -2.97 52.25
N LYS A 233 -10.21 -2.43 51.24
CA LYS A 233 -8.78 -2.72 51.10
C LYS A 233 -8.01 -1.53 50.53
N LYS A 234 -7.61 -0.67 51.47
CA LYS A 234 -6.48 0.26 51.39
C LYS A 234 -5.25 -0.48 50.85
N ARG A 235 -4.77 -0.14 49.66
CA ARG A 235 -3.40 -0.44 49.22
C ARG A 235 -2.81 0.79 48.56
N LYS A 236 -1.81 1.36 49.26
CA LYS A 236 -0.85 2.34 48.77
C LYS A 236 -0.33 1.90 47.40
N LYS A 237 -0.37 2.81 46.43
CA LYS A 237 0.42 2.74 45.20
C LYS A 237 1.16 4.07 45.06
N LYS A 238 2.35 4.11 45.66
CA LYS A 238 3.46 5.00 45.30
C LYS A 238 4.67 4.07 45.31
N GLU A 239 5.22 3.83 44.13
CA GLU A 239 6.65 3.99 43.88
C GLU A 239 6.92 3.71 42.41
N ASP A 240 7.46 4.76 41.81
CA ASP A 240 8.06 4.86 40.50
C ASP A 240 9.24 3.89 40.40
N GLY A 241 8.95 2.68 39.95
CA GLY A 241 9.96 1.72 39.50
C GLY A 241 10.30 2.00 38.05
N LYS A 242 11.29 2.87 37.86
CA LYS A 242 12.02 3.13 36.62
C LYS A 242 12.39 1.78 35.96
N LYS A 243 11.55 1.31 35.04
CA LYS A 243 11.91 0.20 34.14
C LYS A 243 13.01 0.73 33.23
N ALA A 244 14.26 0.46 33.59
CA ALA A 244 15.31 0.33 32.60
C ALA A 244 14.76 -0.68 31.59
N ALA A 245 14.48 -0.20 30.38
CA ALA A 245 14.24 -1.08 29.27
C ALA A 245 15.48 -1.95 29.20
N GLU A 246 15.30 -3.23 29.52
CA GLU A 246 16.24 -4.29 29.22
C GLU A 246 16.26 -4.36 27.70
N ILE A 247 17.03 -3.44 27.08
CA ILE A 247 17.27 -3.43 25.66
C ILE A 247 18.04 -4.71 25.42
N SER A 248 17.33 -5.67 24.86
CA SER A 248 17.81 -6.88 24.20
C SER A 248 18.71 -6.50 23.02
N SER A 249 19.71 -5.66 23.26
CA SER A 249 20.81 -5.37 22.35
C SER A 249 21.69 -6.61 22.44
N SER A 250 21.43 -7.53 21.52
CA SER A 250 22.38 -8.62 21.25
C SER A 250 23.66 -8.04 20.65
N ASP A 251 23.60 -6.85 20.05
CA ASP A 251 24.71 -6.26 19.33
C ASP A 251 25.79 -5.72 20.28
N PRO A 252 27.08 -5.90 19.93
CA PRO A 252 28.19 -5.33 20.68
C PRO A 252 28.10 -3.79 20.67
N PRO A 253 28.61 -3.12 21.71
CA PRO A 253 28.61 -1.66 21.77
C PRO A 253 29.54 -1.08 20.71
N TRP A 254 29.10 0.00 20.04
CA TRP A 254 29.94 0.78 19.15
C TRP A 254 31.18 1.33 19.88
N ARG A 255 32.37 1.06 19.35
CA ARG A 255 33.64 1.65 19.80
C ARG A 255 33.74 3.08 19.30
N LEU A 256 34.18 3.99 20.17
CA LEU A 256 34.27 5.43 19.89
C LEU A 256 35.72 5.91 19.71
N ASP A 257 36.70 5.03 19.84
CA ASP A 257 38.13 5.29 19.74
C ASP A 257 38.90 4.04 19.28
N GLY A 258 40.16 4.21 18.90
CA GLY A 258 41.07 3.09 18.52
C GLY A 258 41.26 2.88 17.02
N HIS A 259 40.27 3.19 16.19
CA HIS A 259 40.42 3.12 14.73
C HIS A 259 40.91 4.44 14.11
N THR A 260 41.78 4.37 13.10
CA THR A 260 42.37 5.56 12.44
C THR A 260 41.36 6.43 11.68
N PHE A 261 40.18 5.88 11.38
CA PHE A 261 39.11 6.58 10.68
C PHE A 261 38.15 7.33 11.59
N ILE A 262 38.13 7.04 12.89
CA ILE A 262 37.22 7.71 13.83
C ILE A 262 37.47 9.21 13.83
N GLY A 263 36.39 9.99 13.72
CA GLY A 263 36.43 11.45 13.64
C GLY A 263 36.79 12.01 12.26
N ARG A 264 37.14 11.17 11.26
CA ARG A 264 37.32 11.66 9.88
C ARG A 264 35.97 12.00 9.24
N LYS A 265 36.01 12.95 8.32
CA LYS A 265 34.84 13.37 7.53
C LYS A 265 34.76 12.58 6.23
N ILE A 266 33.54 12.29 5.79
CA ILE A 266 33.25 11.67 4.49
C ILE A 266 32.33 12.54 3.64
N SER A 267 32.39 12.39 2.32
CA SER A 267 31.33 12.83 1.40
C SER A 267 30.53 11.62 0.95
N TYR A 268 29.27 11.55 1.34
CA TYR A 268 28.36 10.46 1.01
C TYR A 268 27.33 10.94 -0.03
N THR A 269 27.30 10.30 -1.19
CA THR A 269 26.30 10.60 -2.23
C THR A 269 25.38 9.40 -2.41
N PHE A 270 24.08 9.62 -2.21
CA PHE A 270 23.07 8.61 -2.47
C PHE A 270 22.01 9.12 -3.45
N GLN A 271 21.36 8.17 -4.13
CA GLN A 271 20.26 8.47 -5.03
C GLN A 271 18.94 8.30 -4.31
N HIS A 272 18.14 9.35 -4.29
CA HIS A 272 16.79 9.32 -3.74
C HIS A 272 15.75 9.46 -4.86
N LYS A 273 14.75 8.60 -4.86
CA LYS A 273 13.63 8.65 -5.82
C LYS A 273 12.57 9.62 -5.31
N ALA A 274 12.79 10.92 -5.53
CA ALA A 274 11.87 11.97 -5.09
C ALA A 274 10.49 11.91 -5.76
N SER A 275 10.42 11.33 -6.97
CA SER A 275 9.16 11.02 -7.67
C SER A 275 9.36 9.93 -8.72
N ALA A 276 8.28 9.46 -9.34
CA ALA A 276 8.28 8.47 -10.42
C ALA A 276 9.27 8.72 -11.55
N ARG A 277 9.46 9.99 -11.93
CA ARG A 277 10.32 10.37 -13.07
C ARG A 277 11.62 11.04 -12.66
N ARG A 278 11.83 11.26 -11.36
CA ARG A 278 12.96 12.07 -10.88
C ARG A 278 13.70 11.34 -9.78
N GLN A 279 14.87 10.85 -10.14
CA GLN A 279 15.92 10.55 -9.18
C GLN A 279 16.71 11.83 -8.93
N ILE A 280 16.99 12.11 -7.67
CA ILE A 280 17.89 13.18 -7.25
C ILE A 280 19.12 12.54 -6.60
N LYS A 281 20.29 13.08 -6.93
CA LYS A 281 21.52 12.77 -6.20
C LYS A 281 21.61 13.75 -5.04
N ILE A 282 21.72 13.22 -3.83
CA ILE A 282 21.85 13.99 -2.60
C ILE A 282 23.26 13.72 -2.07
N GLU A 283 24.04 14.79 -1.89
CA GLU A 283 25.36 14.75 -1.27
C GLU A 283 25.24 15.20 0.19
N GLN A 284 25.82 14.43 1.12
CA GLN A 284 25.87 14.74 2.54
C GLN A 284 27.30 14.59 3.06
N TYR A 285 27.66 15.43 4.03
CA TYR A 285 28.92 15.30 4.74
C TYR A 285 28.66 14.74 6.13
N GLY A 286 29.37 13.67 6.48
CA GLY A 286 29.22 12.97 7.75
C GLY A 286 30.54 12.82 8.47
N THR A 287 30.47 12.52 9.77
CA THR A 287 31.62 12.18 10.60
C THR A 287 31.50 10.74 11.07
N ILE A 288 32.60 9.99 10.99
CA ILE A 288 32.66 8.61 11.47
C ILE A 288 32.64 8.64 12.99
N ALA A 289 31.51 8.25 13.58
CA ALA A 289 31.20 8.42 14.99
C ALA A 289 31.52 7.18 15.84
N GLY A 290 31.50 6.00 15.23
CA GLY A 290 31.83 4.74 15.91
C GLY A 290 32.13 3.61 14.94
N TYR A 291 32.59 2.48 15.45
CA TYR A 291 32.77 1.26 14.66
C TYR A 291 32.58 -0.01 15.49
N ILE A 292 32.29 -1.12 14.83
CA ILE A 292 32.37 -2.48 15.35
C ILE A 292 33.62 -3.10 14.75
N ASP A 293 34.50 -3.62 15.59
CA ASP A 293 35.76 -4.26 15.17
C ASP A 293 35.50 -5.70 14.71
N GLU A 294 36.31 -6.21 13.77
CA GLU A 294 36.22 -7.61 13.32
C GLU A 294 36.37 -8.62 14.48
N SER A 295 37.04 -8.22 15.56
CA SER A 295 37.26 -9.03 16.76
C SER A 295 36.15 -8.92 17.80
N ASP A 296 35.19 -8.01 17.62
CA ASP A 296 34.07 -7.86 18.54
C ASP A 296 33.11 -9.03 18.43
N THR A 297 32.65 -9.52 19.58
CA THR A 297 31.68 -10.63 19.66
C THR A 297 30.46 -10.24 20.47
N ASP A 298 29.30 -10.72 20.04
CA ASP A 298 28.03 -10.61 20.75
C ASP A 298 28.02 -11.44 22.06
N LYS A 299 26.92 -11.37 22.82
CA LYS A 299 26.75 -12.13 24.07
C LYS A 299 26.76 -13.65 23.87
N ASN A 300 26.56 -14.12 22.66
CA ASN A 300 26.54 -15.54 22.29
C ASN A 300 27.90 -16.00 21.73
N GLY A 301 28.90 -15.11 21.62
CA GLY A 301 30.21 -15.39 21.04
C GLY A 301 30.25 -15.35 19.51
N ASN A 302 29.19 -14.86 18.85
CA ASN A 302 29.20 -14.63 17.40
C ASN A 302 29.92 -13.31 17.09
N PRO A 303 30.62 -13.20 15.95
CA PRO A 303 31.16 -11.92 15.47
C PRO A 303 30.10 -10.82 15.40
N GLY A 304 30.49 -9.60 15.74
CA GLY A 304 29.60 -8.44 15.79
C GLY A 304 29.02 -8.05 14.43
N PHE A 305 29.78 -8.30 13.36
CA PHE A 305 29.38 -8.04 11.99
C PHE A 305 30.04 -9.04 11.04
N PHE A 306 29.35 -9.38 9.94
CA PHE A 306 29.89 -10.16 8.83
C PHE A 306 29.79 -9.33 7.56
N SER A 307 30.91 -9.11 6.88
CA SER A 307 30.95 -8.37 5.61
C SER A 307 30.12 -9.07 4.54
N GLU A 308 29.29 -8.30 3.83
CA GLU A 308 28.53 -8.80 2.69
C GLU A 308 29.44 -9.19 1.52
N LYS A 309 30.58 -8.51 1.40
CA LYS A 309 31.54 -8.71 0.30
C LYS A 309 32.28 -10.05 0.39
N ASN A 310 32.68 -10.45 1.60
CA ASN A 310 33.56 -11.60 1.79
C ASN A 310 32.96 -12.71 2.68
N GLY A 311 31.83 -12.45 3.37
CA GLY A 311 31.16 -13.39 4.27
C GLY A 311 31.94 -13.71 5.54
N LYS A 312 32.95 -12.92 5.90
CA LYS A 312 33.80 -13.08 7.08
C LYS A 312 33.55 -11.94 8.07
N PRO A 313 33.95 -12.11 9.34
CA PRO A 313 34.01 -11.01 10.30
C PRO A 313 34.85 -9.86 9.74
N ASP A 314 34.35 -8.65 9.86
CA ASP A 314 34.99 -7.44 9.31
C ASP A 314 34.55 -6.20 10.11
N ASN A 315 35.16 -5.05 9.81
CA ASN A 315 34.85 -3.77 10.46
C ASN A 315 33.59 -3.13 9.85
N LEU A 316 32.69 -2.66 10.71
CA LEU A 316 31.52 -1.85 10.33
C LEU A 316 31.60 -0.46 10.96
N PHE A 317 31.50 0.59 10.16
CA PHE A 317 31.62 1.97 10.62
C PHE A 317 30.26 2.65 10.68
N HIS A 318 29.97 3.33 11.78
CA HIS A 318 28.79 4.17 11.96
C HIS A 318 29.10 5.62 11.63
N ILE A 319 28.40 6.17 10.64
CA ILE A 319 28.55 7.55 10.21
C ILE A 319 27.35 8.35 10.69
N SER A 320 27.61 9.46 11.36
CA SER A 320 26.59 10.43 11.74
C SER A 320 26.68 11.65 10.82
N PHE A 321 25.53 12.05 10.26
CA PHE A 321 25.41 13.26 9.44
C PHE A 321 24.94 14.43 10.30
N GLU A 322 25.50 15.62 10.05
CA GLU A 322 25.02 16.85 10.69
C GLU A 322 23.65 17.24 10.14
N ASP A 323 22.75 17.70 11.02
CA ASP A 323 21.45 18.24 10.59
C ASP A 323 21.67 19.56 9.86
N ASN A 324 21.32 19.60 8.58
CA ASN A 324 21.40 20.79 7.76
C ASN A 324 19.99 21.18 7.29
N PRO A 325 19.22 21.93 8.09
CA PRO A 325 17.87 22.35 7.74
C PRO A 325 17.84 23.28 6.51
N GLY A 326 18.99 23.86 6.13
CA GLY A 326 19.13 24.70 4.94
C GLY A 326 19.35 23.91 3.63
N HIS A 327 19.50 22.58 3.69
CA HIS A 327 19.69 21.76 2.50
C HIS A 327 18.41 21.74 1.63
N PRO A 328 18.49 21.87 0.29
CA PRO A 328 17.31 21.87 -0.58
C PRO A 328 16.46 20.58 -0.51
N TYR A 329 17.04 19.52 0.06
CA TYR A 329 16.44 18.22 0.25
C TYR A 329 16.42 17.79 1.72
N ALA A 330 16.28 18.74 2.66
CA ALA A 330 16.33 18.49 4.11
C ALA A 330 15.43 17.32 4.56
N GLN A 331 14.22 17.17 4.00
CA GLN A 331 13.29 16.09 4.35
C GLN A 331 13.76 14.68 3.96
N TYR A 332 14.79 14.56 3.13
CA TYR A 332 15.33 13.28 2.65
C TYR A 332 16.73 12.99 3.18
N LEU A 333 17.30 13.87 4.01
CA LEU A 333 18.63 13.66 4.59
C LEU A 333 18.62 12.46 5.53
N LEU A 334 19.68 11.66 5.45
CA LEU A 334 19.94 10.59 6.40
C LEU A 334 20.51 11.19 7.68
N ASN A 335 20.12 10.63 8.84
CA ASN A 335 20.72 10.97 10.13
C ASN A 335 22.02 10.20 10.36
N ASN A 336 22.03 8.94 9.92
CA ASN A 336 23.18 8.05 9.98
C ASN A 336 23.13 7.01 8.87
N VAL A 337 24.28 6.38 8.64
CA VAL A 337 24.44 5.20 7.79
C VAL A 337 25.58 4.36 8.34
N ASP A 338 25.47 3.04 8.20
CA ASP A 338 26.54 2.10 8.53
C ASP A 338 27.20 1.66 7.23
N LEU A 339 28.53 1.69 7.17
CA LEU A 339 29.31 1.35 5.96
C LEU A 339 30.44 0.39 6.30
N GLU A 340 30.72 -0.53 5.39
CA GLU A 340 31.89 -1.41 5.50
C GLU A 340 33.19 -0.66 5.18
N GLU A 341 34.33 -1.17 5.66
CA GLU A 341 35.63 -0.52 5.46
C GLU A 341 35.93 -0.22 3.98
N TYR A 342 35.62 -1.18 3.09
CA TYR A 342 35.90 -1.02 1.67
C TYR A 342 35.04 0.04 0.97
N GLU A 343 33.83 0.30 1.48
CA GLU A 343 32.96 1.36 0.97
C GLU A 343 33.41 2.72 1.50
N LEU A 344 33.88 2.74 2.73
CA LEU A 344 34.29 3.94 3.44
C LEU A 344 35.54 4.58 2.84
N VAL A 345 36.54 3.78 2.44
CA VAL A 345 37.83 4.26 1.93
C VAL A 345 37.68 5.22 0.74
N ASP A 346 36.72 4.95 -0.15
CA ASP A 346 36.46 5.76 -1.35
C ASP A 346 35.71 7.07 -1.05
N LEU A 347 35.14 7.21 0.16
CA LEU A 347 34.33 8.36 0.59
C LEU A 347 35.08 9.31 1.53
N LEU A 348 36.26 8.91 2.02
CA LEU A 348 37.07 9.70 2.96
C LEU A 348 37.56 10.99 2.32
N LEU A 349 37.26 12.11 2.98
CA LEU A 349 37.85 13.39 2.59
C LEU A 349 39.35 13.42 2.94
N PRO A 350 40.17 14.13 2.14
CA PRO A 350 41.57 14.38 2.49
C PRO A 350 41.62 14.99 3.89
N GLN A 351 42.51 14.48 4.74
CA GLN A 351 42.84 15.20 5.96
C GLN A 351 43.41 16.54 5.50
N GLU A 352 42.73 17.64 5.81
CA GLU A 352 43.40 18.93 5.79
C GLU A 352 44.55 18.76 6.78
N GLU A 353 45.76 18.54 6.27
CA GLU A 353 46.97 18.63 7.08
C GLU A 353 46.86 19.98 7.74
N GLU A 354 46.53 19.98 9.03
CA GLU A 354 46.46 21.21 9.82
C GLU A 354 47.78 21.90 9.53
N LYS A 355 47.73 22.94 8.70
CA LYS A 355 48.87 23.80 8.46
C LYS A 355 49.15 24.33 9.84
N LYS A 356 50.09 23.68 10.54
CA LYS A 356 50.67 24.14 11.78
C LYS A 356 51.15 25.52 11.43
N THR A 357 50.32 26.50 11.72
CA THR A 357 50.68 27.89 11.86
C THR A 357 51.61 27.87 13.07
N SER A 358 52.84 27.44 12.81
CA SER A 358 53.98 27.73 13.64
C SER A 358 54.03 29.25 13.64
N ALA A 359 53.39 29.82 14.65
CA ALA A 359 53.61 31.17 15.11
C ALA A 359 55.07 31.24 15.57
N GLY A 360 55.98 31.24 14.61
CA GLY A 360 57.30 31.82 14.76
C GLY A 360 57.07 33.32 14.89
N GLY A 361 56.88 33.76 16.13
CA GLY A 361 57.03 35.14 16.50
C GLY A 361 58.48 35.54 16.24
N ASP A 362 58.75 36.10 15.08
CA ASP A 362 59.97 36.84 14.82
C ASP A 362 59.62 38.34 14.79
N GLY A 363 60.10 39.03 15.82
CA GLY A 363 59.87 40.45 16.05
C GLY A 363 60.65 41.30 15.05
N GLY A 364 59.99 41.69 13.96
CA GLY A 364 60.57 42.57 12.94
C GLY A 364 59.99 43.99 12.94
N GLY A 365 60.65 44.91 13.66
CA GLY A 365 60.92 46.28 13.19
C GLY A 365 59.76 47.20 12.79
N SER A 366 59.44 48.14 13.67
CA SER A 366 58.69 49.36 13.37
C SER A 366 59.29 50.20 12.22
N ALA A 367 58.52 50.50 11.18
CA ALA A 367 58.83 51.55 10.22
C ALA A 367 57.68 52.58 10.11
N LYS A 368 57.87 53.71 10.79
CA LYS A 368 57.13 54.98 10.69
C LYS A 368 56.86 55.36 9.22
N LYS A 369 55.59 55.44 8.80
CA LYS A 369 55.19 56.17 7.58
C LYS A 369 54.49 57.48 7.95
N ARG A 370 55.20 58.58 7.70
CA ARG A 370 54.77 59.98 7.86
C ARG A 370 53.57 60.27 6.96
N ARG A 371 52.48 60.78 7.54
CA ARG A 371 51.42 61.51 6.84
C ARG A 371 52.00 62.85 6.39
N ARG A 372 51.88 63.18 5.10
CA ARG A 372 51.97 64.56 4.60
C ARG A 372 50.59 64.94 4.07
N ARG A 373 50.03 65.99 4.67
CA ARG A 373 48.91 66.76 4.16
C ARG A 373 49.41 67.70 3.06
N SER A 374 48.69 67.77 1.95
CA SER A 374 48.23 69.00 1.30
C SER A 374 47.20 68.60 0.25
#